data_AF-A0A9E1V1P4-F1
#
_entry.id   AF-A0A9E1V1P4-F1
#
_cell.length_a   1.000
_cell.length_b   1.000
_cell.length_c   1.000
_cell.angle_alpha   90.00
_cell.angle_beta   90.00
_cell.angle_gamma   90.00
#
_symmetry.space_group_name_H-M   'P 1'
#
loop_
_entity.id
_entity.type
_entity.pdbx_description
1 polymer ?
#
loop_
_entity_poly.entity_id
_entity_poly.type
_entity_poly.pdbx_seq_one_letter_code
_entity_poly.pdbx_strand_id
1 'polypeptide(L)'
;FRDKNWGPGDRFYPWAYCDPWPLAQDLFVASYGGGNDGSHQFRLCLLTDTGLQRTLYEEPGKSFYSPVPLASRPRPCVIPGRPTVGNGEGTFFVKDIYQGLRRQGVKSGQVRRLRVMEVLPKKYNTEGVRYRDHYPVIGHGSYYVKRILGSVPVRPDGSVHFRAPANKELYFIALDVAGKEVQRMGSVTQITPGEEVSCIGCHESRLSAPPLALRPLHDLPKPDSLAPPKWGDGGPVAVDFVRHVQPVLDRHCIKCHSGPKPKAKLDLSGDRTRMFNMAYTNLTLRNLVDYYYINPGPTGVFPAMKTGSQVSKLTEQIETGHGKAQLTDLERRAIYAWIDADAPYYSTWDMSRPHWLGGRDTWTKAPGATPQSWFAEVLAVIKARKIPAPGIVNYYTGNNTWSLDQVLINYTHPEWSALLLGNLSEAAGGHAPVDAAIFPSKTAPDYQRLLKAIQLGAAALQARPRMDMPNAKPIPQTRDFGRVF
;
A
#
# COMPACT_ATOMS: atom_id res chain seq x y z
N PHE A 1 -41.58 0.44 9.82
CA PHE A 1 -41.35 -0.86 9.18
C PHE A 1 -40.04 -1.46 9.66
N ARG A 2 -40.06 -2.55 10.45
CA ARG A 2 -38.84 -3.35 10.69
C ARG A 2 -38.73 -4.35 9.55
N ASP A 3 -38.08 -3.91 8.47
CA ASP A 3 -37.63 -4.83 7.43
C ASP A 3 -36.67 -5.85 8.08
N LYS A 4 -37.06 -7.12 8.08
CA LYS A 4 -36.34 -8.22 8.73
C LYS A 4 -35.12 -8.69 7.92
N ASN A 5 -34.73 -7.96 6.88
CA ASN A 5 -33.56 -8.23 6.03
C ASN A 5 -32.24 -7.61 6.53
N TRP A 6 -32.19 -7.13 7.78
CA TRP A 6 -30.98 -6.60 8.41
C TRP A 6 -30.00 -7.73 8.80
N GLY A 7 -29.22 -8.20 7.84
CA GLY A 7 -27.89 -8.75 8.12
C GLY A 7 -26.87 -7.60 8.14
N PRO A 8 -25.91 -7.54 9.09
CA PRO A 8 -24.87 -6.52 9.09
C PRO A 8 -23.90 -6.79 7.93
N GLY A 9 -24.00 -5.99 6.88
CA GLY A 9 -23.12 -6.03 5.70
C GLY A 9 -23.85 -5.58 4.43
N ASP A 10 -23.60 -4.34 4.02
CA ASP A 10 -23.66 -3.79 2.65
C ASP A 10 -24.37 -4.62 1.57
N ARG A 11 -25.69 -4.83 1.67
CA ARG A 11 -26.50 -5.12 0.48
C ARG A 11 -26.91 -3.79 -0.15
N PHE A 12 -26.09 -3.36 -1.11
CA PHE A 12 -26.37 -2.26 -2.01
C PHE A 12 -27.60 -2.60 -2.86
N TYR A 13 -28.66 -1.80 -2.75
CA TYR A 13 -29.77 -1.80 -3.72
C TYR A 13 -29.56 -0.57 -4.61
N PRO A 14 -28.90 -0.70 -5.78
CA PRO A 14 -28.57 0.43 -6.66
C PRO A 14 -29.78 1.26 -7.09
N TRP A 15 -30.96 0.71 -6.91
CA TRP A 15 -32.25 1.22 -7.36
C TRP A 15 -33.13 1.74 -6.23
N ALA A 16 -32.68 1.86 -4.97
CA ALA A 16 -33.56 2.28 -3.88
C ALA A 16 -33.69 3.81 -3.79
N TYR A 17 -32.88 4.47 -2.96
CA TYR A 17 -32.93 5.91 -2.70
C TYR A 17 -31.59 6.57 -2.97
N CYS A 18 -31.60 7.81 -3.48
CA CYS A 18 -30.45 8.72 -3.47
C CYS A 18 -30.88 10.18 -3.28
N ASP A 19 -29.90 11.05 -3.08
CA ASP A 19 -30.03 12.50 -3.07
C ASP A 19 -31.13 13.08 -2.15
N PRO A 20 -31.16 12.72 -0.85
CA PRO A 20 -32.17 13.27 0.05
C PRO A 20 -31.95 14.77 0.28
N TRP A 21 -33.03 15.53 0.12
CA TRP A 21 -33.12 16.94 0.49
C TRP A 21 -34.12 17.12 1.64
N PRO A 22 -33.67 17.50 2.85
CA PRO A 22 -34.57 17.74 3.98
C PRO A 22 -35.44 18.98 3.74
N LEU A 23 -36.76 18.83 3.87
CA LEU A 23 -37.75 19.91 3.86
C LEU A 23 -38.16 20.31 5.28
N ALA A 24 -38.30 19.34 6.17
CA ALA A 24 -38.59 19.50 7.60
C ALA A 24 -37.85 18.43 8.41
N GLN A 25 -38.05 18.40 9.73
CA GLN A 25 -37.39 17.44 10.63
C GLN A 25 -37.66 15.97 10.26
N ASP A 26 -38.86 15.70 9.77
CA ASP A 26 -39.42 14.38 9.46
C ASP A 26 -39.84 14.23 7.99
N LEU A 27 -39.48 15.19 7.12
CA LEU A 27 -39.91 15.24 5.73
C LEU A 27 -38.76 15.57 4.78
N PHE A 28 -38.62 14.77 3.74
CA PHE A 28 -37.53 14.82 2.78
C PHE A 28 -38.09 14.72 1.35
N VAL A 29 -37.44 15.35 0.38
CA VAL A 29 -37.54 14.95 -1.02
C VAL A 29 -36.37 14.02 -1.31
N ALA A 30 -36.59 12.91 -1.99
CA ALA A 30 -35.52 12.02 -2.42
C ALA A 30 -35.78 11.49 -3.81
N SER A 31 -34.72 11.10 -4.49
CA SER A 31 -34.79 10.31 -5.72
C SER A 31 -34.95 8.84 -5.37
N TYR A 32 -35.96 8.19 -5.95
CA TYR A 32 -36.30 6.79 -5.65
C TYR A 32 -36.46 5.98 -6.94
N GLY A 33 -35.66 4.93 -7.11
CA GLY A 33 -35.73 4.02 -8.27
C GLY A 33 -36.47 2.70 -7.99
N GLY A 34 -37.02 2.54 -6.79
CA GLY A 34 -37.55 1.25 -6.34
C GLY A 34 -38.98 0.99 -6.82
N GLY A 35 -39.37 -0.27 -6.87
CA GLY A 35 -40.68 -0.70 -7.35
C GLY A 35 -40.63 -2.12 -7.90
N ASN A 36 -41.76 -2.83 -7.88
CA ASN A 36 -41.88 -4.18 -8.45
C ASN A 36 -42.12 -4.17 -9.98
N ASP A 37 -41.95 -3.02 -10.64
CA ASP A 37 -42.14 -2.86 -12.07
C ASP A 37 -40.89 -3.19 -12.89
N GLY A 38 -39.75 -3.43 -12.22
CA GLY A 38 -38.46 -3.74 -12.85
C GLY A 38 -37.88 -2.59 -13.70
N SER A 39 -38.46 -1.39 -13.63
CA SER A 39 -38.05 -0.26 -14.48
C SER A 39 -36.74 0.38 -13.99
N HIS A 40 -36.51 0.33 -12.68
CA HIS A 40 -35.39 0.98 -12.00
C HIS A 40 -35.26 2.49 -12.34
N GLN A 41 -36.36 3.13 -12.76
CA GLN A 41 -36.39 4.55 -13.13
C GLN A 41 -36.53 5.42 -11.88
N PHE A 42 -35.62 6.37 -11.70
CA PHE A 42 -35.65 7.24 -10.53
C PHE A 42 -36.72 8.33 -10.67
N ARG A 43 -37.67 8.33 -9.73
CA ARG A 43 -38.68 9.38 -9.56
C ARG A 43 -38.39 10.25 -8.35
N LEU A 44 -38.90 11.48 -8.36
CA LEU A 44 -38.87 12.31 -7.16
C LEU A 44 -40.00 11.90 -6.23
N CYS A 45 -39.70 11.71 -4.96
CA CYS A 45 -40.68 11.36 -3.95
C CYS A 45 -40.54 12.22 -2.70
N LEU A 46 -41.66 12.46 -2.02
CA LEU A 46 -41.66 12.80 -0.61
C LEU A 46 -41.43 11.53 0.19
N LEU A 47 -40.56 11.63 1.18
CA LEU A 47 -40.24 10.59 2.12
C LEU A 47 -40.38 11.16 3.53
N THR A 48 -41.02 10.41 4.41
CA THR A 48 -41.05 10.73 5.85
C THR A 48 -40.11 9.83 6.64
N ASP A 49 -39.77 10.21 7.87
CA ASP A 49 -38.97 9.40 8.81
C ASP A 49 -39.60 8.03 9.15
N THR A 50 -40.93 7.90 9.02
CA THR A 50 -41.67 6.64 9.19
C THR A 50 -41.53 5.67 7.99
N GLY A 51 -40.97 6.15 6.88
CA GLY A 51 -40.91 5.43 5.60
C GLY A 51 -42.15 5.59 4.72
N LEU A 52 -43.11 6.45 5.10
CA LEU A 52 -44.20 6.82 4.19
C LEU A 52 -43.59 7.55 2.98
N GLN A 53 -43.94 7.08 1.80
CA GLN A 53 -43.46 7.60 0.53
C GLN A 53 -44.62 8.06 -0.35
N ARG A 54 -44.47 9.20 -1.02
CA ARG A 54 -45.37 9.67 -2.07
C ARG A 54 -44.58 10.15 -3.28
N THR A 55 -44.88 9.62 -4.46
CA THR A 55 -44.30 10.16 -5.70
C THR A 55 -44.74 11.61 -5.90
N LEU A 56 -43.77 12.50 -6.08
CA LEU A 56 -43.97 13.90 -6.45
C LEU A 56 -43.96 14.07 -7.96
N TYR A 57 -43.01 13.41 -8.62
CA TYR A 57 -42.81 13.56 -10.05
C TYR A 57 -42.16 12.31 -10.64
N GLU A 58 -42.75 11.79 -11.70
CA GLU A 58 -42.21 10.70 -12.50
C GLU A 58 -42.55 10.94 -13.97
N GLU A 59 -41.67 10.50 -14.86
CA GLU A 59 -41.90 10.54 -16.31
C GLU A 59 -41.35 9.25 -16.92
N PRO A 60 -42.15 8.51 -17.71
CA PRO A 60 -41.70 7.27 -18.32
C PRO A 60 -40.43 7.44 -19.16
N GLY A 61 -39.47 6.56 -18.95
CA GLY A 61 -38.21 6.55 -19.69
C GLY A 61 -37.19 7.59 -19.23
N LYS A 62 -37.49 8.36 -18.17
CA LYS A 62 -36.56 9.33 -17.58
C LYS A 62 -36.28 9.02 -16.12
N SER A 63 -35.14 9.51 -15.65
CA SER A 63 -34.71 9.40 -14.26
C SER A 63 -34.35 10.78 -13.71
N PHE A 64 -34.76 11.05 -12.48
CA PHE A 64 -34.66 12.34 -11.82
C PHE A 64 -33.83 12.22 -10.54
N TYR A 65 -32.79 13.05 -10.43
CA TYR A 65 -31.75 13.01 -9.39
C TYR A 65 -31.58 14.39 -8.75
N SER A 66 -30.92 14.45 -7.59
CA SER A 66 -30.51 15.71 -6.94
C SER A 66 -31.62 16.77 -6.84
N PRO A 67 -32.77 16.48 -6.19
CA PRO A 67 -33.83 17.46 -6.02
C PRO A 67 -33.31 18.69 -5.26
N VAL A 68 -33.49 19.88 -5.85
CA VAL A 68 -33.18 21.16 -5.22
C VAL A 68 -34.44 22.03 -5.17
N PRO A 69 -35.17 22.01 -4.04
CA PRO A 69 -36.31 22.90 -3.81
C PRO A 69 -35.92 24.37 -3.89
N LEU A 70 -36.67 25.15 -4.66
CA LEU A 70 -36.55 26.60 -4.68
C LEU A 70 -37.27 27.20 -3.46
N ALA A 71 -36.53 27.48 -2.40
CA ALA A 71 -37.05 28.05 -1.16
C ALA A 71 -36.03 29.00 -0.50
N SER A 72 -36.52 29.99 0.25
CA SER A 72 -35.66 30.81 1.10
C SER A 72 -35.02 29.96 2.21
N ARG A 73 -33.74 30.20 2.51
CA ARG A 73 -33.00 29.50 3.57
C ARG A 73 -32.24 30.49 4.45
N PRO A 74 -32.18 30.29 5.78
CA PRO A 74 -31.29 31.05 6.65
C PRO A 74 -29.83 30.91 6.18
N ARG A 75 -29.11 32.03 6.11
CA ARG A 75 -27.67 32.02 5.82
C ARG A 75 -26.94 31.31 6.97
N PRO A 76 -26.13 30.27 6.70
CA PRO A 76 -25.32 29.64 7.74
C PRO A 76 -24.43 30.66 8.46
N CYS A 77 -24.18 30.44 9.75
CA CYS A 77 -23.26 31.27 10.53
C CYS A 77 -21.87 31.27 9.86
N VAL A 78 -21.27 32.45 9.72
CA VAL A 78 -19.88 32.58 9.25
C VAL A 78 -18.97 32.26 10.43
N ILE A 79 -18.25 31.14 10.36
CA ILE A 79 -17.23 30.80 11.34
C ILE A 79 -16.02 31.72 11.09
N PRO A 80 -15.62 32.57 12.04
CA PRO A 80 -14.44 33.40 11.90
C PRO A 80 -13.18 32.52 11.94
N GLY A 81 -12.35 32.61 10.90
CA GLY A 81 -11.06 31.93 10.80
C GLY A 81 -10.44 32.36 9.48
N ARG A 82 -9.28 33.02 9.54
CA ARG A 82 -8.58 33.44 8.31
C ARG A 82 -7.59 32.35 7.93
N PRO A 83 -7.53 31.91 6.66
CA PRO A 83 -6.34 31.27 6.15
C PRO A 83 -5.20 32.26 6.36
N THR A 84 -4.26 31.94 7.23
CA THR A 84 -3.07 32.76 7.41
C THR A 84 -2.23 32.62 6.15
N VAL A 85 -1.72 33.74 5.61
CA VAL A 85 -0.67 33.71 4.59
C VAL A 85 0.62 33.33 5.31
N GLY A 86 0.71 32.08 5.73
CA GLY A 86 1.85 31.53 6.46
C GLY A 86 2.98 31.12 5.52
N ASN A 87 4.11 30.75 6.10
CA ASN A 87 5.34 30.36 5.38
C ASN A 87 5.27 28.95 4.73
N GLY A 88 4.07 28.46 4.40
CA GLY A 88 3.86 27.11 3.87
C GLY A 88 3.89 25.98 4.90
N GLU A 89 3.88 26.30 6.20
CA GLU A 89 3.82 25.34 7.32
C GLU A 89 2.63 25.65 8.23
N GLY A 90 2.15 24.64 8.95
CA GLY A 90 1.27 24.76 10.11
C GLY A 90 1.82 23.97 11.29
N THR A 91 1.11 23.97 12.42
CA THR A 91 1.56 23.31 13.66
C THR A 91 0.54 22.28 14.17
N PHE A 92 1.03 21.11 14.56
CA PHE A 92 0.22 20.06 15.21
C PHE A 92 0.60 19.91 16.68
N PHE A 93 -0.41 19.79 17.54
CA PHE A 93 -0.27 19.46 18.95
C PHE A 93 -1.06 18.20 19.33
N VAL A 94 -0.35 17.16 19.77
CA VAL A 94 -0.95 15.97 20.39
C VAL A 94 -0.86 16.14 21.89
N LYS A 95 -2.01 16.19 22.58
CA LYS A 95 -2.05 16.43 24.03
C LYS A 95 -1.37 15.31 24.82
N ASP A 96 -1.82 14.07 24.64
CA ASP A 96 -1.19 12.89 25.22
C ASP A 96 -1.38 11.71 24.26
N ILE A 97 -0.31 11.28 23.60
CA ILE A 97 -0.34 10.19 22.62
C ILE A 97 -0.91 8.88 23.18
N TYR A 98 -0.88 8.71 24.50
CA TYR A 98 -1.38 7.51 25.15
C TYR A 98 -2.90 7.53 25.37
N GLN A 99 -3.58 8.66 25.15
CA GLN A 99 -5.05 8.71 25.09
C GLN A 99 -5.49 7.91 23.86
N GLY A 100 -6.24 6.82 24.08
CA GLY A 100 -6.61 5.86 23.03
C GLY A 100 -5.67 4.66 22.88
N LEU A 101 -4.39 4.78 23.25
CA LEU A 101 -3.43 3.65 23.21
C LEU A 101 -3.38 2.84 24.51
N ARG A 102 -3.61 3.45 25.69
CA ARG A 102 -3.57 2.72 26.98
C ARG A 102 -4.57 1.56 27.02
N ARG A 103 -5.77 1.76 26.48
CA ARG A 103 -6.81 0.72 26.36
C ARG A 103 -6.40 -0.46 25.46
N GLN A 104 -5.35 -0.29 24.67
CA GLN A 104 -4.78 -1.33 23.80
C GLN A 104 -3.52 -1.97 24.41
N GLY A 105 -3.20 -1.65 25.68
CA GLY A 105 -2.07 -2.21 26.41
C GLY A 105 -0.74 -1.47 26.22
N VAL A 106 -0.72 -0.33 25.53
CA VAL A 106 0.50 0.48 25.36
C VAL A 106 0.82 1.21 26.66
N LYS A 107 2.04 1.02 27.18
CA LYS A 107 2.48 1.61 28.45
C LYS A 107 3.05 3.02 28.24
N SER A 108 2.84 3.91 29.21
CA SER A 108 3.49 5.23 29.19
C SER A 108 5.02 5.10 29.12
N GLY A 109 5.65 5.92 28.30
CA GLY A 109 7.08 5.86 27.98
C GLY A 109 7.47 4.84 26.91
N GLN A 110 6.55 3.98 26.45
CA GLN A 110 6.83 3.01 25.39
C GLN A 110 6.97 3.68 24.01
N VAL A 111 6.18 4.72 23.72
CA VAL A 111 6.30 5.53 22.51
C VAL A 111 7.34 6.62 22.75
N ARG A 112 8.36 6.67 21.87
CA ARG A 112 9.49 7.60 21.98
C ARG A 112 9.49 8.69 20.92
N ARG A 113 8.94 8.41 19.74
CA ARG A 113 8.89 9.36 18.64
C ARG A 113 7.57 9.25 17.88
N LEU A 114 7.14 10.36 17.30
CA LEU A 114 6.08 10.39 16.29
C LEU A 114 6.72 10.62 14.93
N ARG A 115 6.56 9.67 14.00
CA ARG A 115 6.99 9.82 12.61
C ARG A 115 5.88 10.46 11.79
N VAL A 116 6.24 11.46 11.00
CA VAL A 116 5.35 12.16 10.09
C VAL A 116 5.59 11.66 8.68
N MET A 117 4.53 11.14 8.08
CA MET A 117 4.51 10.57 6.75
C MET A 117 3.69 11.46 5.83
N GLU A 118 4.04 11.48 4.54
CA GLU A 118 3.28 12.10 3.46
C GLU A 118 2.90 11.03 2.44
N VAL A 119 1.63 11.04 2.03
CA VAL A 119 1.15 10.32 0.85
C VAL A 119 1.31 11.25 -0.35
N LEU A 120 2.07 10.81 -1.36
CA LEU A 120 2.32 11.65 -2.53
C LEU A 120 1.17 11.52 -3.53
N PRO A 121 0.56 12.64 -3.97
CA PRO A 121 -0.49 12.59 -4.96
C PRO A 121 0.09 12.08 -6.28
N LYS A 122 -0.73 11.29 -6.96
CA LYS A 122 -0.46 10.90 -8.33
C LYS A 122 -0.63 12.12 -9.23
N LYS A 123 0.41 12.46 -9.98
CA LYS A 123 0.49 13.74 -10.71
C LYS A 123 -0.05 13.69 -12.13
N TYR A 124 -0.41 12.51 -12.62
CA TYR A 124 -0.76 12.27 -14.02
C TYR A 124 -1.95 11.33 -14.10
N ASN A 125 -2.79 11.53 -15.12
CA ASN A 125 -3.73 10.50 -15.51
C ASN A 125 -2.91 9.34 -16.10
N THR A 126 -3.14 8.15 -15.58
CA THR A 126 -2.48 6.96 -16.12
C THR A 126 -3.58 5.98 -16.45
N GLU A 127 -3.81 5.81 -17.73
CA GLU A 127 -4.71 4.81 -18.27
C GLU A 127 -3.89 3.58 -18.65
N GLY A 128 -4.33 2.42 -18.18
CA GLY A 128 -3.65 1.17 -18.45
C GLY A 128 -4.15 0.04 -17.57
N VAL A 129 -3.60 -1.14 -17.84
CA VAL A 129 -4.07 -2.37 -17.23
C VAL A 129 -3.55 -2.46 -15.81
N ARG A 130 -4.45 -2.49 -14.83
CA ARG A 130 -4.10 -2.48 -13.42
C ARG A 130 -3.57 -3.84 -12.96
N TYR A 131 -2.53 -3.83 -12.15
CA TYR A 131 -2.07 -4.99 -11.40
C TYR A 131 -2.46 -4.80 -9.94
N ARG A 132 -3.34 -5.67 -9.42
CA ARG A 132 -3.86 -5.53 -8.05
C ARG A 132 -4.48 -4.14 -7.77
N ASP A 133 -5.18 -3.60 -8.77
CA ASP A 133 -5.73 -2.23 -8.83
C ASP A 133 -4.71 -1.09 -8.89
N HIS A 134 -3.42 -1.42 -8.97
CA HIS A 134 -2.32 -0.48 -9.07
C HIS A 134 -2.00 -0.21 -10.55
N TYR A 135 -1.85 1.07 -10.90
CA TYR A 135 -1.25 1.46 -12.15
C TYR A 135 -0.67 2.88 -12.02
N PRO A 136 0.67 3.06 -12.13
CA PRO A 136 1.67 1.99 -12.12
C PRO A 136 1.70 1.24 -10.77
N VAL A 137 2.30 0.05 -10.76
CA VAL A 137 2.53 -0.74 -9.54
C VAL A 137 3.47 0.01 -8.62
N ILE A 138 3.11 0.13 -7.35
CA ILE A 138 3.98 0.64 -6.30
C ILE A 138 4.59 -0.47 -5.45
N GLY A 139 3.79 -1.46 -5.04
CA GLY A 139 4.22 -2.65 -4.32
C GLY A 139 3.08 -3.65 -4.17
N HIS A 140 3.24 -4.63 -3.30
CA HIS A 140 2.21 -5.60 -2.93
C HIS A 140 1.21 -5.10 -1.87
N GLY A 141 1.64 -4.21 -0.96
CA GLY A 141 0.78 -3.64 0.09
C GLY A 141 0.06 -2.39 -0.37
N SER A 142 0.81 -1.29 -0.50
CA SER A 142 0.25 0.01 -0.86
C SER A 142 0.28 0.31 -2.37
N TYR A 143 -0.76 0.98 -2.87
CA TYR A 143 -0.73 1.68 -4.17
C TYR A 143 -0.17 3.10 -4.09
N TYR A 144 0.16 3.63 -2.92
CA TYR A 144 0.64 5.00 -2.77
C TYR A 144 2.16 5.09 -2.68
N VAL A 145 2.73 6.04 -3.40
CA VAL A 145 4.08 6.51 -3.10
C VAL A 145 4.05 7.27 -1.78
N LYS A 146 4.92 6.88 -0.84
CA LYS A 146 4.99 7.45 0.50
C LYS A 146 6.35 8.08 0.75
N ARG A 147 6.36 9.15 1.52
CA ARG A 147 7.56 9.86 1.94
C ARG A 147 7.57 10.06 3.46
N ILE A 148 8.70 9.80 4.09
CA ILE A 148 8.94 10.11 5.49
C ILE A 148 9.46 11.54 5.54
N LEU A 149 8.70 12.46 6.13
CA LEU A 149 9.15 13.84 6.31
C LEU A 149 10.16 13.96 7.44
N GLY A 150 9.94 13.21 8.51
CA GLY A 150 10.82 13.14 9.65
C GLY A 150 10.11 12.60 10.87
N SER A 151 10.71 12.81 12.04
CA SER A 151 10.11 12.43 13.31
C SER A 151 10.43 13.44 14.40
N VAL A 152 9.57 13.50 15.41
CA VAL A 152 9.69 14.38 16.57
C VAL A 152 9.62 13.56 17.86
N PRO A 153 10.27 14.01 18.95
CA PRO A 153 10.24 13.29 20.22
C PRO A 153 8.84 13.33 20.85
N VAL A 154 8.48 12.26 21.55
CA VAL A 154 7.36 12.26 22.50
C VAL A 154 7.91 12.70 23.86
N ARG A 155 7.28 13.71 24.46
CA ARG A 155 7.69 14.25 25.77
C ARG A 155 7.35 13.28 26.91
N PRO A 156 7.95 13.44 28.11
CA PRO A 156 7.68 12.56 29.25
C PRO A 156 6.19 12.49 29.64
N ASP A 157 5.43 13.55 29.42
CA ASP A 157 3.99 13.65 29.65
C ASP A 157 3.13 13.03 28.53
N GLY A 158 3.75 12.50 27.47
CA GLY A 158 3.06 11.93 26.31
C GLY A 158 2.72 12.93 25.22
N SER A 159 2.99 14.22 25.42
CA SER A 159 2.67 15.26 24.45
C SER A 159 3.64 15.31 23.27
N VAL A 160 3.16 15.81 22.13
CA VAL A 160 3.95 16.05 20.91
C VAL A 160 3.54 17.39 20.32
N HIS A 161 4.50 18.24 19.95
CA HIS A 161 4.20 19.55 19.35
C HIS A 161 5.20 19.84 18.24
N PHE A 162 4.74 20.02 17.00
CA PHE A 162 5.64 20.09 15.86
C PHE A 162 5.09 20.88 14.66
N ARG A 163 6.00 21.43 13.87
CA ARG A 163 5.69 22.05 12.57
C ARG A 163 5.65 21.01 11.46
N ALA A 164 4.72 21.18 10.53
CA ALA A 164 4.56 20.31 9.37
C ALA A 164 4.23 21.12 8.11
N PRO A 165 4.59 20.63 6.91
CA PRO A 165 4.26 21.31 5.67
C PRO A 165 2.75 21.35 5.47
N ALA A 166 2.25 22.53 5.10
CA ALA A 166 0.84 22.76 4.83
C ALA A 166 0.42 22.19 3.46
N ASN A 167 -0.89 21.95 3.31
CA ASN A 167 -1.53 21.46 2.09
C ASN A 167 -0.93 20.13 1.58
N LYS A 168 -0.50 19.27 2.52
CA LYS A 168 0.00 17.92 2.27
C LYS A 168 -0.92 16.89 2.90
N GLU A 169 -1.04 15.74 2.26
CA GLU A 169 -1.73 14.58 2.82
C GLU A 169 -0.80 13.85 3.80
N LEU A 170 -0.98 14.10 5.08
CA LEU A 170 -0.10 13.64 6.16
C LEU A 170 -0.75 12.52 6.97
N TYR A 171 0.05 11.60 7.49
CA TYR A 171 -0.38 10.66 8.52
C TYR A 171 0.77 10.38 9.49
N PHE A 172 0.44 9.86 10.67
CA PHE A 172 1.42 9.70 11.75
C PHE A 172 1.61 8.23 12.16
N ILE A 173 2.82 7.92 12.60
CA ILE A 173 3.17 6.61 13.18
C ILE A 173 3.84 6.83 14.53
N ALA A 174 3.23 6.32 15.59
CA ALA A 174 3.82 6.25 16.93
C ALA A 174 4.93 5.18 16.90
N LEU A 175 6.14 5.52 17.35
CA LEU A 175 7.31 4.64 17.31
C LEU A 175 7.85 4.31 18.70
N ASP A 176 8.27 3.07 18.91
CA ASP A 176 9.01 2.66 20.11
C ASP A 176 10.49 3.11 20.08
N VAL A 177 11.27 2.69 21.10
CA VAL A 177 12.69 3.03 21.24
C VAL A 177 13.55 2.48 20.09
N ALA A 178 13.22 1.28 19.58
CA ALA A 178 13.90 0.67 18.44
C ALA A 178 13.52 1.35 17.12
N GLY A 179 12.42 2.11 17.10
CA GLY A 179 11.88 2.78 15.93
C GLY A 179 10.89 1.93 15.14
N LYS A 180 10.33 0.89 15.76
CA LYS A 180 9.23 0.08 15.22
C LYS A 180 7.89 0.76 15.50
N GLU A 181 6.93 0.56 14.61
CA GLU A 181 5.56 1.02 14.76
C GLU A 181 4.91 0.48 16.05
N VAL A 182 4.31 1.35 16.85
CA VAL A 182 3.40 0.99 17.94
C VAL A 182 1.96 1.12 17.45
N GLN A 183 1.65 2.21 16.74
CA GLN A 183 0.35 2.46 16.13
C GLN A 183 0.53 3.38 14.92
N ARG A 184 -0.11 3.03 13.81
CA ARG A 184 -0.26 3.89 12.63
C ARG A 184 -1.66 4.49 12.56
N MET A 185 -1.72 5.73 12.10
CA MET A 185 -2.95 6.37 11.66
C MET A 185 -3.39 5.78 10.32
N GLY A 186 -4.54 5.10 10.29
CA GLY A 186 -5.12 4.52 9.06
C GLY A 186 -5.85 5.53 8.16
N SER A 187 -5.91 6.79 8.59
CA SER A 187 -6.47 7.92 7.84
C SER A 187 -5.39 8.96 7.57
N VAL A 188 -5.77 10.06 6.94
CA VAL A 188 -4.87 11.19 6.65
C VAL A 188 -5.42 12.47 7.29
N THR A 189 -4.54 13.44 7.47
CA THR A 189 -4.84 14.79 7.94
C THR A 189 -4.10 15.81 7.08
N GLN A 190 -4.58 17.04 7.07
CA GLN A 190 -4.00 18.16 6.35
C GLN A 190 -4.04 19.38 7.26
N ILE A 191 -3.17 20.35 6.99
CA ILE A 191 -3.12 21.61 7.70
C ILE A 191 -2.91 22.74 6.70
N THR A 192 -3.56 23.88 6.90
CA THR A 192 -3.36 25.07 6.09
C THR A 192 -2.20 25.91 6.62
N PRO A 193 -1.60 26.80 5.80
CA PRO A 193 -0.48 27.61 6.27
C PRO A 193 -0.87 28.46 7.48
N GLY A 194 -0.07 28.39 8.56
CA GLY A 194 -0.26 29.11 9.81
C GLY A 194 -1.41 28.61 10.69
N GLU A 195 -2.06 27.50 10.34
CA GLU A 195 -3.06 26.86 11.19
C GLU A 195 -2.40 26.09 12.35
N GLU A 196 -3.10 26.01 13.47
CA GLU A 196 -2.76 25.19 14.62
C GLU A 196 -3.85 24.14 14.86
N VAL A 197 -3.51 22.86 14.73
CA VAL A 197 -4.43 21.75 14.90
C VAL A 197 -4.04 20.95 16.13
N SER A 198 -5.03 20.55 16.95
CA SER A 198 -4.78 19.69 18.11
C SER A 198 -5.62 18.42 18.13
N CYS A 199 -5.07 17.36 18.72
CA CYS A 199 -5.79 16.13 19.07
C CYS A 199 -5.56 15.74 20.53
N ILE A 200 -6.50 14.97 21.10
CA ILE A 200 -6.44 14.56 22.51
C ILE A 200 -5.39 13.47 22.67
N GLY A 201 -5.30 12.55 21.71
CA GLY A 201 -4.23 11.57 21.64
C GLY A 201 -4.20 10.80 20.33
N CYS A 202 -3.85 9.53 20.43
CA CYS A 202 -3.77 8.63 19.29
C CYS A 202 -4.82 7.54 19.44
N HIS A 203 -5.84 7.61 18.58
CA HIS A 203 -6.87 6.59 18.46
C HIS A 203 -7.93 6.59 19.58
N GLU A 204 -8.15 7.77 20.18
CA GLU A 204 -9.27 8.11 21.05
C GLU A 204 -10.61 8.16 20.29
N SER A 205 -11.74 8.19 21.02
CA SER A 205 -13.05 8.38 20.40
C SER A 205 -13.20 9.82 19.93
N ARG A 206 -13.70 10.01 18.70
CA ARG A 206 -13.99 11.34 18.12
C ARG A 206 -15.05 12.14 18.89
N LEU A 207 -15.84 11.47 19.72
CA LEU A 207 -16.86 12.09 20.58
C LEU A 207 -16.31 12.44 21.98
N SER A 208 -15.04 12.13 22.24
CA SER A 208 -14.42 12.47 23.53
C SER A 208 -14.09 13.95 23.58
N ALA A 209 -14.48 14.60 24.67
CA ALA A 209 -13.95 15.91 25.01
C ALA A 209 -12.53 15.77 25.58
N PRO A 210 -11.65 16.77 25.38
CA PRO A 210 -10.35 16.78 26.05
C PRO A 210 -10.54 16.75 27.57
N PRO A 211 -9.78 15.92 28.31
CA PRO A 211 -9.87 15.90 29.77
C PRO A 211 -9.46 17.26 30.36
N LEU A 212 -10.14 17.69 31.43
CA LEU A 212 -10.01 19.01 32.07
C LEU A 212 -8.61 19.32 32.66
N ALA A 213 -7.73 18.31 32.79
CA ALA A 213 -6.38 18.50 33.32
C ALA A 213 -5.38 19.09 32.27
N LEU A 214 -5.10 20.39 32.48
CA LEU A 214 -3.97 21.31 32.22
C LEU A 214 -2.94 21.09 31.08
N ARG A 215 -2.91 22.05 30.14
CA ARG A 215 -1.99 23.23 30.06
C ARG A 215 -2.68 24.28 29.18
N PRO A 216 -2.73 25.57 29.54
CA PRO A 216 -3.22 26.59 28.61
C PRO A 216 -2.30 26.67 27.38
N LEU A 217 -2.86 27.01 26.20
CA LEU A 217 -2.12 27.06 24.93
C LEU A 217 -0.82 27.90 24.99
N HIS A 218 -0.76 28.91 25.86
CA HIS A 218 0.43 29.74 26.04
C HIS A 218 1.62 29.02 26.71
N ASP A 219 1.36 27.94 27.46
CA ASP A 219 2.39 27.13 28.11
C ASP A 219 2.86 25.95 27.24
N LEU A 220 2.40 25.89 25.99
CA LEU A 220 2.88 24.87 25.07
C LEU A 220 4.37 25.10 24.79
N PRO A 221 5.20 24.03 24.90
CA PRO A 221 6.59 24.11 24.50
C PRO A 221 6.66 24.54 23.03
N LYS A 222 7.74 25.20 22.60
CA LYS A 222 7.90 25.57 21.18
C LYS A 222 7.78 24.32 20.27
N PRO A 223 7.17 24.44 19.08
CA PRO A 223 7.00 23.30 18.20
C PRO A 223 8.33 22.83 17.64
N ASP A 224 8.55 21.52 17.71
CA ASP A 224 9.73 20.86 17.18
C ASP A 224 9.74 20.90 15.64
N SER A 225 10.93 20.95 15.05
CA SER A 225 11.13 20.71 13.63
C SER A 225 11.20 19.21 13.35
N LEU A 226 10.71 18.79 12.18
CA LEU A 226 10.82 17.41 11.74
C LEU A 226 12.30 17.04 11.54
N ALA A 227 12.78 16.07 12.31
CA ALA A 227 14.12 15.51 12.11
C ALA A 227 14.05 14.40 11.06
N PRO A 228 14.69 14.55 9.89
CA PRO A 228 14.68 13.52 8.86
C PRO A 228 15.33 12.21 9.32
N PRO A 229 15.01 11.07 8.69
CA PRO A 229 15.66 9.81 9.01
C PRO A 229 17.17 9.88 8.80
N LYS A 230 17.95 9.55 9.84
CA LYS A 230 19.43 9.57 9.78
C LYS A 230 20.04 8.55 8.80
N TRP A 231 19.26 7.54 8.38
CA TRP A 231 19.66 6.57 7.38
C TRP A 231 19.41 7.05 5.94
N GLY A 232 18.80 8.22 5.75
CA GLY A 232 18.64 8.89 4.45
C GLY A 232 19.65 10.01 4.23
N ASP A 233 19.43 10.81 3.19
CA ASP A 233 20.39 11.83 2.71
C ASP A 233 20.20 13.21 3.37
N GLY A 234 19.82 13.25 4.64
CA GLY A 234 19.66 14.50 5.41
C GLY A 234 18.36 15.27 5.18
N GLY A 235 17.42 14.74 4.39
CA GLY A 235 16.11 15.33 4.13
C GLY A 235 14.98 14.29 4.11
N PRO A 236 13.75 14.69 3.76
CA PRO A 236 12.63 13.77 3.60
C PRO A 236 12.96 12.59 2.69
N VAL A 237 12.57 11.39 3.08
CA VAL A 237 12.93 10.15 2.38
C VAL A 237 11.71 9.54 1.69
N ALA A 238 11.74 9.45 0.36
CA ALA A 238 10.77 8.67 -0.38
C ALA A 238 11.06 7.17 -0.15
N VAL A 239 10.06 6.41 0.29
CA VAL A 239 10.27 5.01 0.69
C VAL A 239 10.43 4.14 -0.56
N ASP A 240 11.63 3.60 -0.74
CA ASP A 240 12.03 2.76 -1.88
C ASP A 240 12.77 1.52 -1.40
N PHE A 241 12.35 0.34 -1.87
CA PHE A 241 12.95 -0.93 -1.45
C PHE A 241 14.38 -1.09 -1.96
N VAL A 242 14.63 -0.75 -3.23
CA VAL A 242 15.94 -0.96 -3.87
C VAL A 242 16.97 0.02 -3.33
N ARG A 243 16.56 1.25 -2.98
CA ARG A 243 17.46 2.26 -2.43
C ARG A 243 17.77 2.04 -0.95
N HIS A 244 16.82 1.58 -0.15
CA HIS A 244 16.96 1.61 1.32
C HIS A 244 17.01 0.24 1.99
N VAL A 245 16.42 -0.79 1.40
CA VAL A 245 16.34 -2.14 2.00
C VAL A 245 17.33 -3.09 1.35
N GLN A 246 17.33 -3.16 0.01
CA GLN A 246 18.21 -4.06 -0.73
C GLN A 246 19.70 -3.91 -0.34
N PRO A 247 20.27 -2.70 -0.15
CA PRO A 247 21.67 -2.56 0.22
C PRO A 247 22.00 -3.15 1.61
N VAL A 248 21.02 -3.17 2.52
CA VAL A 248 21.18 -3.82 3.83
C VAL A 248 21.21 -5.35 3.65
N LEU A 249 20.31 -5.89 2.82
CA LEU A 249 20.28 -7.31 2.49
C LEU A 249 21.57 -7.74 1.77
N ASP A 250 22.08 -6.91 0.87
CA ASP A 250 23.32 -7.19 0.11
C ASP A 250 24.54 -7.30 1.03
N ARG A 251 24.60 -6.50 2.10
CA ARG A 251 25.71 -6.56 3.07
C ARG A 251 25.62 -7.78 3.98
N HIS A 252 24.41 -8.10 4.45
CA HIS A 252 24.23 -8.98 5.60
C HIS A 252 23.59 -10.34 5.28
N CYS A 253 22.83 -10.45 4.19
CA CYS A 253 21.96 -11.59 3.93
C CYS A 253 22.38 -12.41 2.70
N ILE A 254 22.72 -11.76 1.58
CA ILE A 254 22.85 -12.46 0.29
C ILE A 254 24.01 -13.46 0.25
N LYS A 255 25.03 -13.35 1.12
CA LYS A 255 26.12 -14.33 1.21
C LYS A 255 25.62 -15.76 1.44
N CYS A 256 24.51 -15.90 2.18
CA CYS A 256 23.85 -17.19 2.41
C CYS A 256 22.56 -17.33 1.59
N HIS A 257 21.91 -16.22 1.28
CA HIS A 257 20.59 -16.16 0.65
C HIS A 257 20.67 -15.66 -0.80
N SER A 258 21.57 -16.21 -1.61
CA SER A 258 21.63 -15.96 -3.05
C SER A 258 22.34 -17.09 -3.79
N GLY A 259 22.49 -16.96 -5.10
CA GLY A 259 23.24 -17.91 -5.93
C GLY A 259 22.44 -19.16 -6.30
N PRO A 260 23.11 -20.22 -6.80
CA PRO A 260 22.43 -21.42 -7.28
C PRO A 260 21.89 -22.32 -6.16
N LYS A 261 22.29 -22.12 -4.90
CA LYS A 261 21.82 -22.93 -3.76
C LYS A 261 21.58 -22.03 -2.53
N PRO A 262 20.60 -21.12 -2.58
CA PRO A 262 20.33 -20.20 -1.48
C PRO A 262 19.80 -20.99 -0.27
N LYS A 263 20.31 -20.68 0.93
CA LYS A 263 19.84 -21.32 2.18
C LYS A 263 18.33 -21.12 2.34
N ALA A 264 17.67 -22.16 2.86
CA ALA A 264 16.21 -22.22 3.01
C ALA A 264 15.42 -21.99 1.71
N LYS A 265 16.06 -22.20 0.54
CA LYS A 265 15.49 -21.89 -0.79
C LYS A 265 15.01 -20.42 -0.87
N LEU A 266 15.69 -19.52 -0.17
CA LEU A 266 15.31 -18.11 -0.01
C LEU A 266 16.38 -17.23 -0.67
N ASP A 267 16.06 -16.71 -1.86
CA ASP A 267 16.94 -15.78 -2.58
C ASP A 267 16.54 -14.33 -2.25
N LEU A 268 17.44 -13.63 -1.56
CA LEU A 268 17.33 -12.24 -1.16
C LEU A 268 18.21 -11.31 -2.00
N SER A 269 18.71 -11.79 -3.15
CA SER A 269 19.46 -10.95 -4.08
C SER A 269 18.58 -9.85 -4.68
N GLY A 270 19.24 -8.78 -5.12
CA GLY A 270 18.60 -7.72 -5.87
C GLY A 270 18.21 -8.12 -7.29
N ASP A 271 18.39 -9.37 -7.72
CA ASP A 271 18.12 -9.76 -9.10
C ASP A 271 16.62 -9.67 -9.48
N ARG A 272 16.30 -9.43 -10.75
CA ARG A 272 14.98 -8.95 -11.16
C ARG A 272 13.98 -10.09 -11.43
N THR A 273 12.75 -9.92 -10.96
CA THR A 273 11.61 -10.79 -11.30
C THR A 273 10.68 -10.07 -12.28
N ARG A 274 9.42 -10.51 -12.42
CA ARG A 274 8.40 -9.93 -13.30
C ARG A 274 8.21 -8.42 -13.11
N MET A 275 7.94 -8.01 -11.87
CA MET A 275 7.57 -6.65 -11.47
C MET A 275 8.55 -6.02 -10.48
N PHE A 276 9.34 -6.83 -9.78
CA PHE A 276 10.15 -6.42 -8.63
C PHE A 276 11.53 -7.09 -8.71
N ASN A 277 12.16 -7.32 -7.57
CA ASN A 277 13.34 -8.16 -7.44
C ASN A 277 13.07 -9.42 -6.58
N MET A 278 14.03 -10.32 -6.56
CA MET A 278 13.98 -11.62 -5.88
C MET A 278 13.73 -11.44 -4.38
N ALA A 279 14.47 -10.51 -3.75
CA ALA A 279 14.32 -10.22 -2.33
C ALA A 279 12.91 -9.76 -1.96
N TYR A 280 12.39 -8.73 -2.62
CA TYR A 280 11.06 -8.21 -2.33
C TYR A 280 9.98 -9.28 -2.53
N THR A 281 10.08 -10.01 -3.65
CA THR A 281 9.13 -11.07 -4.00
C THR A 281 9.13 -12.16 -2.93
N ASN A 282 10.31 -12.61 -2.48
CA ASN A 282 10.42 -13.62 -1.44
C ASN A 282 9.97 -13.10 -0.06
N LEU A 283 10.37 -11.90 0.34
CA LEU A 283 10.01 -11.32 1.63
C LEU A 283 8.50 -11.17 1.79
N THR A 284 7.83 -10.67 0.75
CA THR A 284 6.39 -10.42 0.78
C THR A 284 5.58 -11.70 0.54
N LEU A 285 5.84 -12.45 -0.54
CA LEU A 285 5.02 -13.62 -0.87
C LEU A 285 5.21 -14.80 0.09
N ARG A 286 6.33 -14.88 0.82
CA ARG A 286 6.55 -15.92 1.85
C ARG A 286 6.19 -15.46 3.27
N ASN A 287 5.53 -14.31 3.41
CA ASN A 287 5.08 -13.78 4.68
C ASN A 287 6.23 -13.65 5.71
N LEU A 288 7.37 -13.11 5.25
CA LEU A 288 8.49 -12.75 6.12
C LEU A 288 8.37 -11.29 6.60
N VAL A 289 7.61 -10.47 5.88
CA VAL A 289 7.25 -9.11 6.27
C VAL A 289 5.74 -8.97 6.27
N ASP A 290 5.24 -8.27 7.27
CA ASP A 290 3.83 -7.90 7.35
C ASP A 290 3.55 -6.72 6.43
N TYR A 291 2.48 -6.84 5.66
CA TYR A 291 1.92 -5.79 4.83
C TYR A 291 0.44 -6.11 4.62
N TYR A 292 -0.39 -5.09 4.44
CA TYR A 292 -1.80 -5.28 4.14
C TYR A 292 -2.08 -4.93 2.68
N TYR A 293 -2.74 -5.82 1.97
CA TYR A 293 -3.26 -5.49 0.65
C TYR A 293 -4.54 -4.70 0.85
N ILE A 294 -4.45 -3.40 0.60
CA ILE A 294 -5.43 -2.40 1.01
C ILE A 294 -6.86 -2.60 0.46
N ASN A 295 -7.06 -3.36 -0.62
CA ASN A 295 -8.38 -3.59 -1.22
C ASN A 295 -9.18 -4.72 -0.57
N PRO A 296 -8.67 -5.98 -0.50
CA PRO A 296 -9.34 -7.03 0.27
C PRO A 296 -9.01 -6.98 1.77
N GLY A 297 -8.14 -6.06 2.18
CA GLY A 297 -7.70 -5.90 3.56
C GLY A 297 -8.80 -5.38 4.47
N PRO A 298 -8.66 -5.57 5.80
CA PRO A 298 -9.61 -5.05 6.75
C PRO A 298 -9.65 -3.52 6.70
N THR A 299 -10.85 -2.94 6.68
CA THR A 299 -11.08 -1.49 6.74
C THR A 299 -11.10 -0.94 8.17
N GLY A 300 -11.08 -1.84 9.15
CA GLY A 300 -11.02 -1.51 10.56
C GLY A 300 -9.63 -1.02 10.98
N VAL A 301 -9.59 -0.33 12.11
CA VAL A 301 -8.32 0.11 12.70
C VAL A 301 -7.63 -1.09 13.33
N PHE A 302 -6.38 -1.31 12.94
CA PHE A 302 -5.52 -2.31 13.54
C PHE A 302 -5.19 -1.98 15.01
N PRO A 303 -5.27 -2.97 15.92
CA PRO A 303 -4.81 -2.80 17.28
C PRO A 303 -3.30 -2.50 17.36
N ALA A 304 -2.91 -1.77 18.40
CA ALA A 304 -1.52 -1.42 18.64
C ALA A 304 -0.60 -2.65 18.68
N MET A 305 0.56 -2.53 18.04
CA MET A 305 1.60 -3.56 17.94
C MET A 305 1.17 -4.87 17.26
N LYS A 306 0.09 -4.86 16.46
CA LYS A 306 -0.39 -6.04 15.71
C LYS A 306 -0.08 -5.99 14.21
N THR A 307 0.67 -4.99 13.75
CA THR A 307 1.00 -4.76 12.35
C THR A 307 2.46 -4.33 12.14
N GLY A 308 2.89 -4.40 10.89
CA GLY A 308 4.15 -3.86 10.40
C GLY A 308 5.37 -4.52 11.05
N SER A 309 6.36 -3.71 11.42
CA SER A 309 7.63 -4.16 11.97
C SER A 309 7.49 -4.94 13.29
N GLN A 310 6.39 -4.78 14.05
CA GLN A 310 6.22 -5.52 15.31
C GLN A 310 5.95 -7.01 15.12
N VAL A 311 5.30 -7.39 14.03
CA VAL A 311 4.83 -8.77 13.79
C VAL A 311 5.54 -9.43 12.61
N SER A 312 6.44 -8.71 11.93
CA SER A 312 7.21 -9.23 10.80
C SER A 312 8.29 -10.22 11.25
N LYS A 313 8.30 -11.43 10.69
CA LYS A 313 9.33 -12.46 10.98
C LYS A 313 10.74 -11.98 10.67
N LEU A 314 10.93 -11.18 9.62
CA LEU A 314 12.22 -10.56 9.30
C LEU A 314 12.71 -9.68 10.46
N THR A 315 11.80 -8.92 11.09
CA THR A 315 12.16 -8.09 12.24
C THR A 315 12.53 -8.96 13.42
N GLU A 316 11.78 -10.02 13.72
CA GLU A 316 12.14 -10.99 14.76
C GLU A 316 13.55 -11.57 14.56
N GLN A 317 13.89 -12.00 13.35
CA GLN A 317 15.23 -12.54 13.03
C GLN A 317 16.34 -11.50 13.19
N ILE A 318 16.06 -10.23 12.87
CA ILE A 318 17.02 -9.13 13.06
C ILE A 318 17.24 -8.84 14.54
N GLU A 319 16.18 -8.82 15.34
CA GLU A 319 16.24 -8.54 16.79
C GLU A 319 16.89 -9.67 17.59
N THR A 320 16.57 -10.92 17.26
CA THR A 320 17.08 -12.12 17.95
C THR A 320 18.47 -12.55 17.48
N GLY A 321 18.90 -12.05 16.31
CA GLY A 321 20.16 -12.41 15.68
C GLY A 321 20.03 -13.58 14.71
N HIS A 322 20.74 -13.50 13.58
CA HIS A 322 20.72 -14.53 12.54
C HIS A 322 22.12 -14.79 11.97
N GLY A 323 22.72 -15.92 12.35
CA GLY A 323 24.08 -16.28 11.93
C GLY A 323 25.11 -15.23 12.36
N LYS A 324 25.87 -14.69 11.40
CA LYS A 324 26.90 -13.65 11.63
C LYS A 324 26.42 -12.24 11.25
N ALA A 325 25.15 -12.07 10.87
CA ALA A 325 24.63 -10.77 10.48
C ALA A 325 24.57 -9.82 11.69
N GLN A 326 25.15 -8.63 11.55
CA GLN A 326 25.11 -7.59 12.57
C GLN A 326 24.73 -6.27 11.90
N LEU A 327 23.45 -5.93 11.97
CA LEU A 327 22.95 -4.69 11.42
C LEU A 327 23.15 -3.56 12.43
N THR A 328 23.56 -2.40 11.92
CA THR A 328 23.54 -1.16 12.69
C THR A 328 22.11 -0.73 13.00
N ASP A 329 21.94 0.12 14.01
CA ASP A 329 20.63 0.70 14.34
C ASP A 329 20.02 1.48 13.17
N LEU A 330 20.85 2.12 12.33
CA LEU A 330 20.38 2.85 11.15
C LEU A 330 19.83 1.90 10.09
N GLU A 331 20.51 0.79 9.83
CA GLU A 331 20.06 -0.25 8.89
C GLU A 331 18.76 -0.91 9.36
N ARG A 332 18.66 -1.23 10.65
CA ARG A 332 17.42 -1.77 11.26
C ARG A 332 16.25 -0.81 11.08
N ARG A 333 16.46 0.47 11.40
CA ARG A 333 15.42 1.51 11.26
C ARG A 333 15.01 1.77 9.81
N ALA A 334 15.89 1.59 8.83
CA ALA A 334 15.53 1.67 7.42
C ALA A 334 14.57 0.54 7.01
N ILE A 335 14.85 -0.70 7.43
CA ILE A 335 13.97 -1.86 7.19
C ILE A 335 12.62 -1.66 7.88
N TYR A 336 12.61 -1.28 9.17
CA TYR A 336 11.36 -1.08 9.92
C TYR A 336 10.52 0.03 9.30
N ALA A 337 11.15 1.14 8.90
CA ALA A 337 10.43 2.23 8.25
C ALA A 337 9.83 1.84 6.89
N TRP A 338 10.47 0.96 6.13
CA TRP A 338 9.90 0.42 4.89
C TRP A 338 8.71 -0.50 5.16
N ILE A 339 8.82 -1.42 6.11
CA ILE A 339 7.70 -2.28 6.53
C ILE A 339 6.53 -1.43 7.04
N ASP A 340 6.82 -0.46 7.92
CA ASP A 340 5.84 0.46 8.51
C ASP A 340 5.29 1.49 7.50
N ALA A 341 5.84 1.55 6.29
CA ALA A 341 5.24 2.28 5.17
C ALA A 341 4.30 1.40 4.34
N ASP A 342 3.98 0.19 4.79
CA ASP A 342 3.23 -0.84 4.06
C ASP A 342 3.99 -1.38 2.83
N ALA A 343 5.30 -1.55 3.01
CA ALA A 343 6.21 -2.23 2.09
C ALA A 343 6.11 -1.79 0.61
N PRO A 344 6.16 -0.48 0.26
CA PRO A 344 6.24 -0.07 -1.15
C PRO A 344 7.57 -0.56 -1.76
N TYR A 345 7.55 -0.98 -3.03
CA TYR A 345 8.78 -1.29 -3.75
C TYR A 345 9.33 -0.05 -4.45
N TYR A 346 8.47 0.67 -5.17
CA TYR A 346 8.79 1.86 -5.95
C TYR A 346 8.45 3.13 -5.20
N SER A 347 9.35 4.12 -5.23
CA SER A 347 9.06 5.46 -4.70
C SER A 347 8.64 6.48 -5.78
N THR A 348 8.15 6.04 -6.94
CA THR A 348 7.77 6.93 -8.05
C THR A 348 6.56 6.45 -8.84
N TRP A 349 5.78 7.41 -9.34
CA TRP A 349 4.70 7.20 -10.32
C TRP A 349 5.22 7.10 -11.76
N ASP A 350 6.51 7.33 -11.96
CA ASP A 350 7.13 7.13 -13.26
C ASP A 350 7.11 5.65 -13.63
N MET A 351 6.93 5.39 -14.92
CA MET A 351 6.92 4.06 -15.47
C MET A 351 7.58 4.08 -16.84
N SER A 352 8.20 2.97 -17.21
CA SER A 352 8.80 2.82 -18.54
C SER A 352 7.89 2.05 -19.50
N ARG A 353 6.75 1.50 -19.05
CA ARG A 353 5.93 0.51 -19.79
C ARG A 353 4.41 0.74 -19.64
N PRO A 354 3.82 1.79 -20.24
CA PRO A 354 2.42 2.17 -20.01
C PRO A 354 1.43 1.06 -20.39
N HIS A 355 1.50 0.52 -21.60
CA HIS A 355 0.53 -0.49 -22.06
C HIS A 355 0.81 -1.91 -21.52
N TRP A 356 1.57 -2.01 -20.43
CA TRP A 356 1.89 -3.25 -19.76
C TRP A 356 1.19 -3.30 -18.42
N LEU A 357 0.92 -4.52 -17.96
CA LEU A 357 0.26 -4.76 -16.69
C LEU A 357 0.99 -3.99 -15.59
N GLY A 358 0.23 -3.16 -14.87
CA GLY A 358 0.74 -2.32 -13.80
C GLY A 358 1.82 -1.32 -14.21
N GLY A 359 2.00 -1.02 -15.50
CA GLY A 359 3.01 -0.08 -15.97
C GLY A 359 4.45 -0.61 -15.92
N ARG A 360 4.66 -1.87 -15.49
CA ARG A 360 5.98 -2.39 -15.11
C ARG A 360 6.24 -3.83 -15.54
N ASP A 361 5.22 -4.57 -15.99
CA ASP A 361 5.37 -5.97 -16.38
C ASP A 361 6.37 -6.14 -17.53
N THR A 362 7.15 -7.20 -17.43
CA THR A 362 8.18 -7.58 -18.40
C THR A 362 7.79 -8.84 -19.17
N TRP A 363 6.69 -9.52 -18.82
CA TRP A 363 6.29 -10.83 -19.33
C TRP A 363 5.00 -10.74 -20.15
N THR A 364 3.99 -10.05 -19.63
CA THR A 364 2.65 -9.97 -20.25
C THR A 364 2.14 -8.53 -20.32
N LYS A 365 1.39 -8.19 -21.38
CA LYS A 365 0.80 -6.84 -21.51
C LYS A 365 -0.43 -6.63 -20.61
N ALA A 366 -1.25 -7.66 -20.44
CA ALA A 366 -2.48 -7.64 -19.65
C ALA A 366 -2.82 -9.07 -19.17
N PRO A 367 -3.68 -9.25 -18.15
CA PRO A 367 -4.23 -10.56 -17.81
C PRO A 367 -4.95 -11.14 -19.04
N GLY A 368 -4.64 -12.39 -19.38
CA GLY A 368 -5.20 -13.06 -20.56
C GLY A 368 -4.62 -12.61 -21.91
N ALA A 369 -3.77 -11.58 -21.96
CA ALA A 369 -3.10 -11.19 -23.19
C ALA A 369 -2.01 -12.19 -23.58
N THR A 370 -1.70 -12.24 -24.88
CA THR A 370 -0.58 -13.01 -25.40
C THR A 370 0.72 -12.60 -24.69
N PRO A 371 1.42 -13.55 -24.06
CA PRO A 371 2.72 -13.28 -23.44
C PRO A 371 3.74 -12.85 -24.49
N GLN A 372 4.83 -12.20 -24.06
CA GLN A 372 5.97 -12.00 -24.96
C GLN A 372 6.47 -13.34 -25.49
N SER A 373 7.02 -13.35 -26.70
CA SER A 373 7.49 -14.57 -27.38
C SER A 373 8.42 -15.41 -26.50
N TRP A 374 9.39 -14.78 -25.84
CA TRP A 374 10.30 -15.47 -24.92
C TRP A 374 9.55 -16.11 -23.75
N PHE A 375 8.52 -15.47 -23.20
CA PHE A 375 7.77 -16.03 -22.07
C PHE A 375 6.72 -17.06 -22.53
N ALA A 376 6.21 -16.93 -23.76
CA ALA A 376 5.38 -17.94 -24.40
C ALA A 376 6.14 -19.29 -24.50
N GLU A 377 7.43 -19.23 -24.86
CA GLU A 377 8.32 -20.40 -24.87
C GLU A 377 8.48 -21.00 -23.47
N VAL A 378 8.63 -20.16 -22.44
CA VAL A 378 8.68 -20.62 -21.03
C VAL A 378 7.39 -21.36 -20.65
N LEU A 379 6.24 -20.77 -20.93
CA LEU A 379 4.93 -21.40 -20.64
C LEU A 379 4.71 -22.68 -21.44
N ALA A 380 5.18 -22.73 -22.69
CA ALA A 380 5.10 -23.93 -23.53
C ALA A 380 5.85 -25.11 -22.91
N VAL A 381 7.08 -24.88 -22.42
CA VAL A 381 7.85 -25.94 -21.75
C VAL A 381 7.21 -26.33 -20.41
N ILE A 382 6.78 -25.36 -19.60
CA ILE A 382 6.05 -25.62 -18.34
C ILE A 382 4.86 -26.56 -18.59
N LYS A 383 4.05 -26.25 -19.60
CA LYS A 383 2.86 -27.04 -19.96
C LYS A 383 3.23 -28.42 -20.49
N ALA A 384 4.19 -28.50 -21.42
CA ALA A 384 4.59 -29.76 -22.04
C ALA A 384 5.21 -30.75 -21.03
N ARG A 385 6.00 -30.24 -20.09
CA ARG A 385 6.66 -31.05 -19.05
C ARG A 385 5.87 -31.17 -17.76
N LYS A 386 4.69 -30.56 -17.67
CA LYS A 386 3.85 -30.52 -16.46
C LYS A 386 4.66 -30.09 -15.23
N ILE A 387 5.49 -29.06 -15.40
CA ILE A 387 6.31 -28.52 -14.30
C ILE A 387 5.35 -28.11 -13.16
N PRO A 388 5.61 -28.51 -11.89
CA PRO A 388 4.76 -28.15 -10.77
C PRO A 388 4.89 -26.67 -10.42
N ALA A 389 3.83 -26.11 -9.83
CA ALA A 389 3.85 -24.73 -9.34
C ALA A 389 5.01 -24.54 -8.35
N PRO A 390 5.70 -23.40 -8.36
CA PRO A 390 6.89 -23.15 -7.54
C PRO A 390 6.66 -23.12 -6.02
N GLY A 391 5.45 -23.46 -5.53
CA GLY A 391 5.16 -23.72 -4.12
C GLY A 391 5.12 -22.48 -3.23
N ILE A 392 5.13 -21.27 -3.80
CA ILE A 392 4.97 -20.02 -3.04
C ILE A 392 3.48 -19.79 -2.84
N VAL A 393 2.93 -20.16 -1.69
CA VAL A 393 1.49 -19.98 -1.42
C VAL A 393 1.12 -18.49 -1.43
N ASN A 394 0.12 -18.11 -2.23
CA ASN A 394 -0.38 -16.74 -2.21
C ASN A 394 -1.20 -16.53 -0.93
N TYR A 395 -0.73 -15.63 -0.07
CA TYR A 395 -1.32 -15.32 1.23
C TYR A 395 -2.82 -14.98 1.17
N TYR A 396 -3.28 -14.25 0.16
CA TYR A 396 -4.67 -13.76 0.11
C TYR A 396 -5.65 -14.79 -0.42
N THR A 397 -5.18 -15.72 -1.26
CA THR A 397 -6.06 -16.74 -1.84
C THR A 397 -5.94 -18.07 -1.12
N GLY A 398 -4.91 -18.27 -0.28
CA GLY A 398 -4.56 -19.58 0.29
C GLY A 398 -4.22 -20.63 -0.78
N ASN A 399 -4.20 -20.23 -2.05
CA ASN A 399 -4.13 -21.15 -3.17
C ASN A 399 -2.69 -21.34 -3.61
N ASN A 400 -2.33 -22.60 -3.82
CA ASN A 400 -1.10 -23.02 -4.50
C ASN A 400 -1.32 -23.20 -6.01
N THR A 401 -2.21 -22.39 -6.60
CA THR A 401 -2.40 -22.38 -8.06
C THR A 401 -1.27 -21.61 -8.72
N TRP A 402 -0.87 -22.02 -9.93
CA TRP A 402 0.12 -21.33 -10.74
C TRP A 402 -0.25 -19.84 -10.91
N SER A 403 0.40 -18.97 -10.14
CA SER A 403 0.40 -17.53 -10.37
C SER A 403 1.74 -17.13 -10.97
N LEU A 404 1.70 -16.28 -11.99
CA LEU A 404 2.89 -15.70 -12.59
C LEU A 404 3.76 -14.95 -11.56
N ASP A 405 3.14 -14.42 -10.50
CA ASP A 405 3.87 -13.70 -9.45
C ASP A 405 4.78 -14.61 -8.61
N GLN A 406 4.55 -15.92 -8.63
CA GLN A 406 5.32 -16.91 -7.88
C GLN A 406 6.49 -17.48 -8.69
N VAL A 407 6.57 -17.17 -9.98
CA VAL A 407 7.64 -17.66 -10.85
C VAL A 407 8.89 -16.82 -10.59
N LEU A 408 9.94 -17.46 -10.06
CA LEU A 408 11.20 -16.79 -9.77
C LEU A 408 12.19 -17.04 -10.91
N ILE A 409 12.33 -16.05 -11.78
CA ILE A 409 13.31 -16.01 -12.86
C ILE A 409 14.45 -15.11 -12.41
N ASN A 410 15.68 -15.59 -12.58
CA ASN A 410 16.88 -14.81 -12.37
C ASN A 410 17.37 -14.27 -13.73
N TYR A 411 17.51 -12.96 -13.89
CA TYR A 411 17.91 -12.35 -15.15
C TYR A 411 19.41 -12.08 -15.26
N THR A 412 20.12 -11.92 -14.15
CA THR A 412 21.59 -11.76 -14.15
C THR A 412 22.28 -13.09 -14.44
N HIS A 413 21.77 -14.16 -13.84
CA HIS A 413 22.23 -15.54 -14.01
C HIS A 413 21.02 -16.43 -14.36
N PRO A 414 20.57 -16.43 -15.63
CA PRO A 414 19.44 -17.23 -16.11
C PRO A 414 19.43 -18.67 -15.63
N GLU A 415 20.59 -19.33 -15.60
CA GLU A 415 20.80 -20.69 -15.13
C GLU A 415 20.53 -20.92 -13.63
N TRP A 416 20.45 -19.85 -12.83
CA TRP A 416 20.06 -19.91 -11.42
C TRP A 416 18.56 -19.77 -11.18
N SER A 417 17.78 -19.55 -12.23
CA SER A 417 16.32 -19.45 -12.12
C SER A 417 15.74 -20.69 -11.44
N ALA A 418 14.83 -20.49 -10.49
CA ALA A 418 14.21 -21.58 -9.74
C ALA A 418 13.49 -22.58 -10.67
N LEU A 419 12.96 -22.08 -11.79
CA LEU A 419 12.34 -22.89 -12.83
C LEU A 419 13.31 -23.90 -13.48
N LEU A 420 14.60 -23.56 -13.59
CA LEU A 420 15.63 -24.45 -14.10
C LEU A 420 16.18 -25.34 -12.98
N LEU A 421 16.73 -24.74 -11.92
CA LEU A 421 17.42 -25.49 -10.87
C LEU A 421 16.49 -26.43 -10.09
N GLY A 422 15.24 -26.00 -9.82
CA GLY A 422 14.26 -26.81 -9.12
C GLY A 422 13.81 -28.06 -9.88
N ASN A 423 14.07 -28.11 -11.20
CA ASN A 423 13.66 -29.19 -12.09
C ASN A 423 14.84 -29.92 -12.75
N LEU A 424 16.07 -29.48 -12.48
CA LEU A 424 17.33 -30.09 -12.92
C LEU A 424 17.79 -31.12 -11.89
N SER A 425 18.27 -32.27 -12.37
CA SER A 425 18.81 -33.35 -11.53
C SER A 425 19.95 -32.87 -10.64
N GLU A 426 19.96 -33.32 -9.39
CA GLU A 426 21.08 -33.10 -8.45
C GLU A 426 22.42 -33.56 -9.02
N ALA A 427 22.44 -34.65 -9.79
CA ALA A 427 23.65 -35.14 -10.48
C ALA A 427 24.18 -34.15 -11.53
N ALA A 428 23.32 -33.28 -12.05
CA ALA A 428 23.66 -32.21 -12.99
C ALA A 428 23.78 -30.83 -12.32
N GLY A 429 23.77 -30.78 -10.97
CA GLY A 429 23.91 -29.57 -10.17
C GLY A 429 22.60 -28.82 -9.90
N GLY A 430 21.44 -29.42 -10.17
CA GLY A 430 20.13 -28.89 -9.79
C GLY A 430 19.70 -29.29 -8.38
N HIS A 431 18.39 -29.18 -8.10
CA HIS A 431 17.77 -29.45 -6.78
C HIS A 431 16.74 -30.59 -6.82
N ALA A 432 16.46 -31.16 -7.99
CA ALA A 432 15.52 -32.27 -8.11
C ALA A 432 16.24 -33.60 -7.87
N PRO A 433 15.69 -34.51 -7.04
CA PRO A 433 16.16 -35.88 -6.95
C PRO A 433 16.30 -36.51 -8.34
N VAL A 434 17.29 -37.38 -8.53
CA VAL A 434 17.66 -37.91 -9.86
C VAL A 434 16.48 -38.58 -10.58
N ASP A 435 15.63 -39.28 -9.84
CA ASP A 435 14.42 -39.98 -10.29
C ASP A 435 13.21 -39.07 -10.51
N ALA A 436 13.20 -37.89 -9.89
CA ALA A 436 12.13 -36.90 -10.00
C ALA A 436 12.48 -35.73 -10.94
N ALA A 437 13.70 -35.69 -11.48
CA ALA A 437 14.19 -34.59 -12.29
C ALA A 437 13.54 -34.56 -13.68
N ILE A 438 12.94 -33.42 -14.03
CA ILE A 438 12.40 -33.18 -15.38
C ILE A 438 13.54 -33.01 -16.38
N PHE A 439 14.64 -32.37 -15.96
CA PHE A 439 15.84 -32.20 -16.76
C PHE A 439 16.96 -33.09 -16.20
N PRO A 440 17.34 -34.18 -16.89
CA PRO A 440 18.40 -35.06 -16.40
C PRO A 440 19.79 -34.41 -16.47
N SER A 441 20.00 -33.46 -17.38
CA SER A 441 21.26 -32.74 -17.57
C SER A 441 21.02 -31.32 -18.09
N LYS A 442 22.06 -30.48 -18.03
CA LYS A 442 22.05 -29.15 -18.65
C LYS A 442 22.00 -29.21 -20.18
N THR A 443 22.32 -30.34 -20.81
CA THR A 443 22.24 -30.50 -22.28
C THR A 443 20.86 -30.94 -22.75
N ALA A 444 19.93 -31.22 -21.83
CA ALA A 444 18.57 -31.58 -22.19
C ALA A 444 17.91 -30.50 -23.09
N PRO A 445 17.25 -30.87 -24.20
CA PRO A 445 16.73 -29.90 -25.16
C PRO A 445 15.79 -28.85 -24.54
N ASP A 446 14.87 -29.27 -23.67
CA ASP A 446 13.93 -28.33 -23.02
C ASP A 446 14.58 -27.49 -21.92
N TYR A 447 15.66 -27.97 -21.28
CA TYR A 447 16.46 -27.14 -20.37
C TYR A 447 17.12 -26.00 -21.16
N GLN A 448 17.76 -26.32 -22.29
CA GLN A 448 18.40 -25.34 -23.17
C GLN A 448 17.37 -24.35 -23.77
N ARG A 449 16.19 -24.86 -24.14
CA ARG A 449 15.08 -24.02 -24.62
C ARG A 449 14.63 -23.02 -23.55
N LEU A 450 14.41 -23.47 -22.31
CA LEU A 450 14.06 -22.57 -21.19
C LEU A 450 15.17 -21.56 -20.89
N LEU A 451 16.42 -22.01 -20.81
CA LEU A 451 17.56 -21.14 -20.55
C LEU A 451 17.67 -20.04 -21.60
N LYS A 452 17.59 -20.40 -22.89
CA LYS A 452 17.59 -19.44 -24.00
C LYS A 452 16.42 -18.47 -23.93
N ALA A 453 15.22 -18.95 -23.61
CA ALA A 453 14.04 -18.10 -23.45
C ALA A 453 14.22 -17.08 -22.32
N ILE A 454 14.77 -17.49 -21.17
CA ILE A 454 15.06 -16.59 -20.05
C ILE A 454 16.13 -15.56 -20.44
N GLN A 455 17.19 -15.97 -21.14
CA GLN A 455 18.22 -15.06 -21.65
C GLN A 455 17.64 -13.99 -22.59
N LEU A 456 16.71 -14.37 -23.47
CA LEU A 456 15.98 -13.41 -24.32
C LEU A 456 15.12 -12.45 -23.48
N GLY A 457 14.47 -12.94 -22.43
CA GLY A 457 13.76 -12.11 -21.47
C GLY A 457 14.67 -11.12 -20.75
N ALA A 458 15.88 -11.55 -20.34
CA ALA A 458 16.88 -10.69 -19.73
C ALA A 458 17.31 -9.56 -20.68
N ALA A 459 17.59 -9.89 -21.95
CA ALA A 459 17.92 -8.91 -22.98
C ALA A 459 16.77 -7.92 -23.22
N ALA A 460 15.52 -8.38 -23.25
CA ALA A 460 14.34 -7.53 -23.40
C ALA A 460 14.11 -6.60 -22.20
N LEU A 461 14.47 -7.03 -20.99
CA LEU A 461 14.46 -6.20 -19.79
C LEU A 461 15.53 -5.11 -19.86
N GLN A 462 16.76 -5.46 -20.25
CA GLN A 462 17.87 -4.51 -20.41
C GLN A 462 17.62 -3.48 -21.51
N ALA A 463 16.98 -3.89 -22.62
CA ALA A 463 16.63 -2.99 -23.72
C ALA A 463 15.59 -1.93 -23.31
N ARG A 464 14.76 -2.22 -22.30
CA ARG A 464 13.76 -1.28 -21.76
C ARG A 464 13.70 -1.40 -20.23
N PRO A 465 14.68 -0.84 -19.51
CA PRO A 465 14.80 -1.02 -18.07
C PRO A 465 13.55 -0.52 -17.33
N ARG A 466 13.21 -1.17 -16.21
CA ARG A 466 12.17 -0.68 -15.29
C ARG A 466 12.73 0.44 -14.41
N MET A 467 11.88 1.26 -13.80
CA MET A 467 12.33 2.39 -12.99
C MET A 467 13.19 2.02 -11.77
N ASP A 468 13.25 0.75 -11.37
CA ASP A 468 14.17 0.22 -10.35
C ASP A 468 15.55 -0.17 -10.90
N MET A 469 15.82 0.10 -12.17
CA MET A 469 17.07 -0.25 -12.86
C MET A 469 17.83 1.01 -13.29
N PRO A 470 19.17 0.93 -13.36
CA PRO A 470 19.98 1.97 -13.99
C PRO A 470 19.51 2.27 -15.41
N ASN A 471 19.68 3.52 -15.85
CA ASN A 471 19.34 3.99 -17.20
C ASN A 471 17.86 3.89 -17.60
N ALA A 472 16.97 3.60 -16.65
CA ALA A 472 15.53 3.60 -16.91
C ALA A 472 15.06 5.01 -17.31
N LYS A 473 14.35 5.08 -18.43
CA LYS A 473 13.77 6.33 -18.91
C LYS A 473 12.26 6.32 -18.62
N PRO A 474 11.75 7.31 -17.87
CA PRO A 474 10.32 7.45 -17.69
C PRO A 474 9.68 7.78 -19.03
N ILE A 475 8.50 7.23 -19.29
CA ILE A 475 7.67 7.76 -20.37
C ILE A 475 7.16 9.15 -19.95
N PRO A 476 7.08 10.11 -20.88
CA PRO A 476 6.33 11.33 -20.63
C PRO A 476 4.88 10.97 -20.30
N GLN A 477 4.40 11.43 -19.15
CA GLN A 477 2.99 11.33 -18.78
C GLN A 477 2.38 12.73 -18.96
N THR A 478 1.34 12.84 -19.77
CA THR A 478 0.61 14.09 -19.92
C THR A 478 -0.25 14.32 -18.69
N ARG A 479 -0.14 15.51 -18.10
CA ARG A 479 -1.03 15.94 -17.03
C ARG A 479 -2.32 16.46 -17.67
N ASP A 480 -3.14 15.54 -18.16
CA ASP A 480 -4.47 15.87 -18.65
C ASP A 480 -5.50 15.27 -17.70
N PHE A 481 -5.93 16.07 -16.72
CA PHE A 481 -7.05 15.72 -15.84
C PHE A 481 -8.41 16.04 -16.48
N GLY A 482 -8.43 16.39 -17.78
CA GLY A 482 -9.57 17.04 -18.42
C GLY A 482 -9.88 18.40 -17.78
N ARG A 483 -10.82 19.12 -18.38
CA ARG A 483 -11.58 20.10 -17.60
C ARG A 483 -12.47 19.28 -16.67
N VAL A 484 -12.10 19.19 -15.39
CA VAL A 484 -13.00 18.68 -14.36
C VAL A 484 -14.16 19.68 -14.32
N PHE A 485 -15.32 19.28 -14.82
CA PHE A 485 -16.54 20.09 -14.85
C PHE A 485 -17.13 20.23 -13.45
#